data_AF-A0A536VNP9-F1
#
_entry.id   AF-A0A536VNP9-F1
#
_cell.length_a   1.000
_cell.length_b   1.000
_cell.length_c   1.000
_cell.angle_alpha   90.00
_cell.angle_beta   90.00
_cell.angle_gamma   90.00
#
_symmetry.space_group_name_H-M   'P 1'
#
loop_
_entity.id
_entity.type
_entity.pdbx_description
1 polymer ?
#
loop_
_entity_poly.entity_id
_entity_poly.type
_entity_poly.pdbx_seq_one_letter_code
_entity_poly.pdbx_strand_id
1 'polypeptide(L)'
;MTKIYEIGPFRLDSEAGVLSQAGIPVALGSRAVAVLTTLVERGNEFVQKGAIMDAAWPGVVVEESNLAVQISAIRRVLAQAPGGERWIETLARRGYRFVGPVIELLGDRQGSWGDKHTNLSEPLTSFIGRERELVEIKRLLPSTRLLTLVGIGGIGKTRLALQVAAEVMDAYRDGVWLVEFGSIRDPLLVPTSVAQVLGVHEKSGTPLTDTLCVHLKARQLLLVLDNCEHLPDACATLADAILGAAPESTIIATSREPLHVAGEQIYPLQSLSLPEPSTDAEAVGRSEAVQLFVERARR
;
A
#
# COMPACT_ATOMS: atom_id res chain seq x y z
N MET A 1 -0.30 17.84 9.22
CA MET A 1 0.16 16.62 8.52
C MET A 1 1.11 15.93 9.47
N THR A 2 0.71 14.79 10.01
CA THR A 2 1.55 13.96 10.86
C THR A 2 2.74 13.46 10.04
N LYS A 3 3.97 13.75 10.47
CA LYS A 3 5.17 13.23 9.80
C LYS A 3 5.77 12.13 10.65
N ILE A 4 5.86 10.94 10.09
CA ILE A 4 6.53 9.82 10.74
C ILE A 4 7.87 9.62 10.04
N TYR A 5 8.92 9.34 10.79
CA TYR A 5 10.24 9.08 10.25
C TYR A 5 10.71 7.70 10.68
N GLU A 6 11.12 6.88 9.72
CA GLU A 6 11.91 5.69 10.00
C GLU A 6 13.39 6.05 10.00
N ILE A 7 14.06 5.73 11.11
CA ILE A 7 15.45 6.06 11.40
C ILE A 7 16.17 4.77 11.77
N GLY A 8 16.60 4.02 10.76
CA GLY A 8 17.09 2.66 10.95
C GLY A 8 16.02 1.79 11.65
N PRO A 9 16.29 1.18 12.82
CA PRO A 9 15.31 0.37 13.54
C PRO A 9 14.30 1.18 14.36
N PHE A 10 14.41 2.52 14.37
CA PHE A 10 13.56 3.39 15.15
C PHE A 10 12.47 4.03 14.29
N ARG A 11 11.30 4.25 14.89
CA ARG A 11 10.20 5.01 14.30
C ARG A 11 9.89 6.23 15.17
N LEU A 12 10.04 7.40 14.58
CA LEU A 12 9.82 8.70 15.20
C LEU A 12 8.50 9.28 14.72
N ASP A 13 7.59 9.54 15.65
CA ASP A 13 6.34 10.25 15.39
C ASP A 13 6.50 11.71 15.84
N SER A 14 6.56 12.62 14.87
CA SER A 14 6.76 14.06 15.12
C SER A 14 5.61 14.71 15.88
N GLU A 15 4.39 14.19 15.74
CA GLU A 15 3.18 14.78 16.33
C GLU A 15 2.90 14.19 17.70
N ALA A 16 3.03 12.87 17.84
CA ALA A 16 2.90 12.21 19.13
C ALA A 16 4.10 12.51 20.05
N GLY A 17 5.24 12.93 19.49
CA GLY A 17 6.45 13.20 20.25
C GLY A 17 7.03 11.94 20.88
N VAL A 18 6.90 10.80 20.19
CA VAL A 18 7.36 9.48 20.66
C VAL A 18 8.38 8.89 19.68
N LEU A 19 9.44 8.32 20.24
CA LEU A 19 10.37 7.45 19.52
C LEU A 19 10.09 6.00 19.94
N SER A 20 9.96 5.10 18.98
CA SER A 20 9.73 3.68 19.22
C SER A 20 10.75 2.81 18.48
N GLN A 21 11.00 1.61 18.99
CA GLN A 21 11.84 0.59 18.35
C GLN A 21 11.06 -0.71 18.33
N ALA A 22 10.88 -1.31 17.14
CA ALA A 22 10.00 -2.48 16.95
C ALA A 22 8.58 -2.29 17.57
N GLY A 23 8.05 -1.06 17.51
CA GLY A 23 6.74 -0.70 18.06
C GLY A 23 6.69 -0.44 19.57
N ILE A 24 7.80 -0.63 20.29
CA ILE A 24 7.88 -0.36 21.74
C ILE A 24 8.42 1.07 21.95
N PRO A 25 7.73 1.95 22.70
CA PRO A 25 8.23 3.27 23.05
C PRO A 25 9.58 3.18 23.77
N VAL A 26 10.57 3.90 23.26
CA VAL A 26 11.87 4.02 23.90
C VAL A 26 11.78 5.07 24.99
N ALA A 27 12.47 4.85 26.12
CA ALA A 27 12.57 5.79 27.22
C ALA A 27 13.40 7.03 26.84
N LEU A 28 12.84 7.90 26.00
CA LEU A 28 13.39 9.17 25.60
C LEU A 28 12.40 10.28 25.99
N GLY A 29 12.89 11.31 26.68
CA GLY A 29 12.04 12.41 27.12
C GLY A 29 11.46 13.20 25.94
N SER A 30 10.26 13.76 26.10
CA SER A 30 9.55 14.51 25.04
C SER A 30 10.38 15.63 24.40
N ARG A 31 11.21 16.32 25.19
CA ARG A 31 12.12 17.37 24.68
C ARG A 31 13.24 16.81 23.81
N ALA A 32 13.82 15.66 24.17
CA ALA A 32 14.79 14.99 23.31
C ALA A 32 14.14 14.51 22.00
N VAL A 33 12.89 14.06 22.04
CA VAL A 33 12.16 13.70 20.82
C VAL A 33 11.92 14.92 19.92
N ALA A 34 11.54 16.08 20.49
CA ALA A 34 11.39 17.32 19.74
C ALA A 34 12.72 17.79 19.09
N VAL A 35 13.83 17.69 19.83
CA VAL A 35 15.18 17.97 19.29
C VAL A 35 15.50 17.03 18.13
N LEU A 36 15.27 15.72 18.28
CA LEU A 36 15.53 14.74 17.23
C LEU A 36 14.66 15.01 15.99
N THR A 37 13.37 15.31 16.17
CA THR A 37 12.44 15.68 15.09
C THR A 37 12.97 16.85 14.27
N THR A 38 13.40 17.92 14.95
CA THR A 38 13.95 19.11 14.29
C THR A 38 15.18 18.79 13.43
N LEU A 39 16.04 17.86 13.88
CA LEU A 39 17.23 17.46 13.13
C LEU A 39 16.90 16.54 11.94
N VAL A 40 15.91 15.67 12.10
CA VAL A 40 15.49 14.69 11.08
C VAL A 40 14.73 15.36 9.95
N GLU A 41 13.85 16.33 10.26
CA GLU A 41 13.12 17.13 9.27
C GLU A 41 14.04 17.91 8.33
N ARG A 42 15.21 18.31 8.82
CA ARG A 42 16.24 19.04 8.06
C ARG A 42 17.40 18.12 7.66
N GLY A 43 17.11 16.86 7.37
CA GLY A 43 18.09 15.81 7.13
C GLY A 43 19.28 16.26 6.26
N ASN A 44 20.49 15.85 6.66
CA ASN A 44 21.77 16.24 6.03
C ASN A 44 22.15 17.74 6.07
N GLU A 45 21.33 18.62 6.67
CA GLU A 45 21.67 20.03 6.89
C GLU A 45 22.12 20.31 8.33
N PHE A 46 22.97 21.33 8.51
CA PHE A 46 23.36 21.80 9.84
C PHE A 46 22.31 22.76 10.40
N VAL A 47 21.76 22.42 11.57
CA VAL A 47 20.81 23.24 12.32
C VAL A 47 21.53 23.93 13.48
N GLN A 48 21.43 25.26 13.54
CA GLN A 48 22.03 26.05 14.60
C GLN A 48 21.37 25.78 15.96
N LYS A 49 22.14 25.87 17.04
CA LYS A 49 21.67 25.60 18.41
C LYS A 49 20.43 26.42 18.78
N GLY A 50 20.43 27.72 18.47
CA GLY A 50 19.29 28.61 18.73
C GLY A 50 18.01 28.13 18.05
N ALA A 51 18.08 27.78 16.76
CA ALA A 51 16.92 27.26 16.02
C ALA A 51 16.38 25.93 16.59
N ILE A 52 17.26 25.05 17.09
CA ILE A 52 16.84 23.81 17.76
C ILE A 52 16.17 24.13 19.11
N MET A 53 16.71 25.11 19.85
CA MET A 53 16.16 25.52 21.13
C MET A 53 14.79 26.16 20.97
N ASP A 54 14.62 27.03 19.97
CA ASP A 54 13.33 27.68 19.66
C ASP A 54 12.26 26.64 19.25
N ALA A 55 12.64 25.63 18.49
CA ALA A 55 11.73 24.57 18.04
C ALA A 55 11.36 23.61 19.20
N ALA A 56 12.33 23.17 19.99
CA ALA A 56 12.09 22.18 21.05
C ALA A 56 11.59 22.78 22.36
N TRP A 57 11.72 24.10 22.58
CA TRP A 57 11.23 24.83 23.76
C TRP A 57 10.53 26.15 23.34
N PRO A 58 9.38 26.09 22.66
CA PRO A 58 8.69 27.29 22.19
C PRO A 58 8.30 28.18 23.37
N GLY A 59 8.77 29.44 23.36
CA GLY A 59 8.46 30.44 24.37
C GLY A 59 9.14 30.27 25.72
N VAL A 60 10.13 29.38 25.86
CA VAL A 60 10.85 29.15 27.12
C VAL A 60 12.34 29.41 26.92
N VAL A 61 12.91 30.31 27.73
CA VAL A 61 14.36 30.57 27.74
C VAL A 61 15.05 29.43 28.47
N VAL A 62 15.90 28.69 27.75
CA VAL A 62 16.71 27.59 28.28
C VAL A 62 18.18 27.83 27.99
N GLU A 63 19.07 27.34 28.85
CA GLU A 63 20.51 27.39 28.61
C GLU A 63 20.95 26.38 27.53
N GLU A 64 22.03 26.68 26.80
CA GLU A 64 22.62 25.77 25.81
C GLU A 64 23.07 24.43 26.41
N SER A 65 23.40 24.42 27.72
CA SER A 65 23.75 23.22 28.49
C SER A 65 22.65 22.15 28.42
N ASN A 66 21.38 22.56 28.40
CA ASN A 66 20.24 21.65 28.30
C ASN A 66 20.15 20.95 26.94
N LEU A 67 20.49 21.65 25.84
CA LEU A 67 20.53 21.05 24.51
C LEU A 67 21.59 19.94 24.43
N ALA A 68 22.77 20.18 25.01
CA ALA A 68 23.83 19.18 25.05
C ALA A 68 23.42 17.90 25.82
N VAL A 69 22.65 18.04 26.89
CA VAL A 69 22.08 16.92 27.66
C VAL A 69 21.10 16.11 26.79
N GLN A 70 20.19 16.78 26.07
CA GLN A 70 19.24 16.09 25.18
C GLN A 70 19.97 15.36 24.03
N ILE A 71 20.96 16.00 23.39
CA ILE A 71 21.76 15.36 22.34
C ILE A 71 22.48 14.11 22.87
N SER A 72 22.98 14.16 24.11
CA SER A 72 23.64 13.01 24.75
C SER A 72 22.66 11.85 25.00
N ALA A 73 21.42 12.16 25.42
CA ALA A 73 20.38 11.16 25.60
C ALA A 73 19.96 10.51 24.27
N ILE A 74 19.79 11.32 23.22
CA ILE A 74 19.45 10.84 21.86
C ILE A 74 20.55 9.92 21.33
N ARG A 75 21.82 10.34 21.41
CA ARG A 75 22.96 9.51 20.96
C ARG A 75 23.01 8.16 21.67
N ARG A 76 22.74 8.12 22.97
CA ARG A 76 22.71 6.87 23.75
C ARG A 76 21.64 5.91 23.24
N VAL A 77 20.48 6.42 22.86
CA VAL A 77 19.41 5.62 22.26
C VAL A 77 19.81 5.13 20.87
N LEU A 78 20.24 6.04 19.99
CA LEU A 78 20.58 5.69 18.60
C LEU A 78 21.76 4.71 18.51
N ALA A 79 22.72 4.78 19.44
CA ALA A 79 23.85 3.85 19.51
C ALA A 79 23.46 2.37 19.73
N GLN A 80 22.20 2.07 20.04
CA GLN A 80 21.69 0.69 20.07
C GLN A 80 21.54 0.09 18.67
N ALA A 81 21.51 0.92 17.62
CA ALA A 81 21.52 0.48 16.23
C ALA A 81 22.96 0.45 15.66
N PRO A 82 23.29 -0.50 14.76
CA PRO A 82 24.60 -0.52 14.10
C PRO A 82 24.93 0.80 13.40
N GLY A 83 26.02 1.46 13.81
CA GLY A 83 26.48 2.74 13.25
C GLY A 83 25.71 3.98 13.76
N GLY A 84 24.73 3.79 14.65
CA GLY A 84 23.87 4.85 15.17
C GLY A 84 24.60 5.89 16.03
N GLU A 85 25.78 5.56 16.55
CA GLU A 85 26.63 6.49 17.31
C GLU A 85 27.13 7.67 16.46
N ARG A 86 27.07 7.56 15.12
CA ARG A 86 27.55 8.57 14.16
C ARG A 86 26.43 9.37 13.51
N TRP A 87 25.17 9.06 13.77
CA TRP A 87 24.03 9.67 13.07
C TRP A 87 23.79 11.13 13.45
N ILE A 88 24.39 11.63 14.53
CA ILE A 88 24.33 13.04 14.90
C ILE A 88 25.74 13.63 14.92
N GLU A 89 26.04 14.44 13.92
CA GLU A 89 27.29 15.16 13.83
C GLU A 89 27.20 16.53 14.51
N THR A 90 28.33 17.00 15.02
CA THR A 90 28.45 18.31 15.65
C THR A 90 29.58 19.08 15.00
N LEU A 91 29.31 20.32 14.59
CA LEU A 91 30.35 21.21 14.08
C LEU A 91 30.33 22.54 14.85
N ALA A 92 31.51 22.95 15.31
CA ALA A 92 31.68 24.19 16.04
C ALA A 92 31.08 25.37 15.24
N ARG A 93 30.26 26.20 15.91
CA ARG A 93 29.60 27.40 15.34
C ARG A 93 28.56 27.13 14.23
N ARG A 94 28.33 25.88 13.81
CA ARG A 94 27.24 25.51 12.88
C ARG A 94 26.11 24.71 13.52
N GLY A 95 26.38 24.06 14.66
CA GLY A 95 25.36 23.32 15.41
C GLY A 95 25.39 21.82 15.11
N TYR A 96 24.22 21.22 14.91
CA TYR A 96 24.04 19.77 14.81
C TYR A 96 23.43 19.38 13.47
N ARG A 97 23.78 18.18 12.98
CA ARG A 97 23.24 17.61 11.74
C ARG A 97 22.87 16.15 11.96
N PHE A 98 21.73 15.74 11.41
CA PHE A 98 21.38 14.33 11.31
C PHE A 98 21.88 13.74 9.98
N VAL A 99 22.65 12.65 10.05
CA VAL A 99 23.23 11.93 8.90
C VAL A 99 22.87 10.44 8.87
N GLY A 100 21.99 9.99 9.77
CA GLY A 100 21.50 8.62 9.77
C GLY A 100 20.55 8.33 8.60
N PRO A 101 20.22 7.05 8.34
CA PRO A 101 19.21 6.70 7.35
C PRO A 101 17.86 7.24 7.79
N VAL A 102 17.24 8.11 6.99
CA VAL A 102 15.90 8.67 7.24
C VAL A 102 15.00 8.34 6.07
N ILE A 103 13.85 7.77 6.36
CA ILE A 103 12.74 7.62 5.43
C ILE A 103 11.56 8.39 6.03
N GLU A 104 11.13 9.47 5.36
CA GLU A 104 9.88 10.15 5.73
C GLU A 104 8.71 9.27 5.30
N LEU A 105 8.06 8.68 6.29
CA LEU A 105 6.78 8.02 6.14
C LEU A 105 5.72 9.10 6.30
N LEU A 106 5.00 9.40 5.21
CA LEU A 106 3.78 10.21 5.31
C LEU A 106 2.90 9.55 6.37
N GLY A 107 2.66 10.27 7.47
CA GLY A 107 2.23 9.67 8.73
C GLY A 107 0.87 9.02 8.62
N ASP A 108 0.87 7.69 8.69
CA ASP A 108 -0.34 6.88 8.77
C ASP A 108 -0.71 6.70 10.25
N ARG A 109 -1.89 7.21 10.61
CA ARG A 109 -2.47 7.04 11.95
C ARG A 109 -2.69 5.55 12.18
N GLN A 110 -2.21 5.02 13.30
CA GLN A 110 -2.84 3.82 13.87
C GLN A 110 -4.34 4.12 14.07
N GLY A 111 -5.19 3.49 13.26
CA GLY A 111 -6.64 3.48 13.45
C GLY A 111 -7.38 4.72 12.92
N SER A 112 -7.29 4.95 11.62
CA SER A 112 -8.36 5.55 10.80
C SER A 112 -7.93 5.29 9.38
N TRP A 113 -8.74 4.60 8.57
CA TRP A 113 -8.59 4.65 7.12
C TRP A 113 -8.41 6.14 6.75
N GLY A 114 -7.25 6.50 6.21
CA GLY A 114 -7.07 7.83 5.63
C GLY A 114 -8.06 8.01 4.48
N ASP A 115 -8.19 9.23 3.98
CA ASP A 115 -9.09 9.64 2.88
C ASP A 115 -8.94 8.85 1.54
N LYS A 116 -8.19 7.74 1.50
CA LYS A 116 -8.09 6.82 0.37
C LYS A 116 -8.78 5.49 0.68
N HIS A 117 -9.91 5.29 0.04
CA HIS A 117 -10.60 4.00 -0.05
C HIS A 117 -10.01 3.08 -1.13
N THR A 118 -8.84 3.38 -1.69
CA THR A 118 -8.25 2.59 -2.78
C THR A 118 -6.78 2.89 -3.08
N ASN A 119 -6.07 1.93 -3.67
CA ASN A 119 -4.77 2.10 -4.35
C ASN A 119 -4.86 2.01 -5.88
N LEU A 120 -6.07 2.00 -6.45
CA LEU A 120 -6.28 1.96 -7.89
C LEU A 120 -5.75 3.26 -8.52
N SER A 121 -4.94 3.12 -9.57
CA SER A 121 -4.44 4.25 -10.35
C SER A 121 -5.49 4.71 -11.36
N GLU A 122 -5.54 6.01 -11.63
CA GLU A 122 -6.36 6.53 -12.73
C GLU A 122 -5.89 5.92 -14.06
N PRO A 123 -6.82 5.39 -14.88
CA PRO A 123 -6.45 4.84 -16.16
C PRO A 123 -5.85 5.87 -17.11
N LEU A 124 -4.65 5.59 -17.62
CA LEU A 124 -4.02 6.43 -18.66
C LEU A 124 -4.67 6.27 -20.03
N THR A 125 -5.45 5.19 -20.23
CA THR A 125 -6.07 4.84 -21.51
C THR A 125 -7.57 4.66 -21.35
N SER A 126 -8.35 4.94 -22.41
CA SER A 126 -9.78 4.70 -22.38
C SER A 126 -10.09 3.21 -22.19
N PHE A 127 -11.22 2.92 -21.56
CA PHE A 127 -11.79 1.59 -21.53
C PHE A 127 -12.73 1.45 -22.74
N ILE A 128 -12.49 0.47 -23.62
CA ILE A 128 -13.20 0.29 -24.88
C ILE A 128 -13.77 -1.13 -24.94
N GLY A 129 -15.05 -1.23 -25.24
CA GLY A 129 -15.79 -2.49 -25.26
C GLY A 129 -16.00 -3.04 -23.86
N ARG A 130 -16.51 -4.27 -23.79
CA ARG A 130 -16.78 -5.01 -22.55
C ARG A 130 -17.89 -4.42 -21.67
N GLU A 131 -18.79 -3.61 -22.23
CA GLU A 131 -19.90 -3.02 -21.47
C GLU A 131 -20.82 -4.12 -20.94
N ARG A 132 -21.00 -5.20 -21.70
CA ARG A 132 -21.75 -6.37 -21.29
C ARG A 132 -21.10 -7.06 -20.08
N GLU A 133 -19.80 -7.38 -20.18
CA GLU A 133 -19.05 -8.05 -19.12
C GLU A 133 -19.00 -7.20 -17.84
N LEU A 134 -18.84 -5.89 -17.96
CA LEU A 134 -18.93 -4.96 -16.82
C LEU A 134 -20.28 -5.08 -16.10
N VAL A 135 -21.39 -5.04 -16.85
CA VAL A 135 -22.74 -5.14 -16.27
C VAL A 135 -22.96 -6.50 -15.62
N GLU A 136 -22.55 -7.59 -16.28
CA GLU A 136 -22.70 -8.94 -15.74
C GLU A 136 -21.89 -9.13 -14.45
N ILE A 137 -20.61 -8.72 -14.45
CA ILE A 137 -19.75 -8.86 -13.27
C ILE A 137 -20.30 -8.05 -12.10
N LYS A 138 -20.69 -6.78 -12.31
CA LYS A 138 -21.26 -5.95 -11.25
C LYS A 138 -22.54 -6.55 -10.64
N ARG A 139 -23.32 -7.31 -11.42
CA ARG A 139 -24.49 -8.05 -10.91
C ARG A 139 -24.12 -9.30 -10.13
N LEU A 140 -23.00 -9.95 -10.45
CA LEU A 140 -22.52 -11.14 -9.76
C LEU A 140 -21.93 -10.82 -8.38
N LEU A 141 -21.14 -9.73 -8.28
CA LEU A 141 -20.37 -9.39 -7.08
C LEU A 141 -21.18 -9.38 -5.75
N PRO A 142 -22.41 -8.87 -5.67
CA PRO A 142 -23.18 -8.91 -4.42
C PRO A 142 -23.49 -10.32 -3.90
N SER A 143 -23.54 -11.31 -4.80
CA SER A 143 -23.82 -12.72 -4.49
C SER A 143 -22.59 -13.64 -4.55
N THR A 144 -21.43 -13.07 -4.85
CA THR A 144 -20.20 -13.83 -5.13
C THR A 144 -19.08 -13.30 -4.26
N ARG A 145 -18.43 -14.20 -3.51
CA ARG A 145 -17.31 -13.82 -2.63
C ARG A 145 -15.94 -14.01 -3.27
N LEU A 146 -15.84 -14.92 -4.25
CA LEU A 146 -14.67 -15.07 -5.11
C LEU A 146 -15.12 -15.13 -6.56
N LEU A 147 -14.68 -14.17 -7.37
CA LEU A 147 -14.88 -14.15 -8.80
C LEU A 147 -13.52 -14.25 -9.50
N THR A 148 -13.28 -15.28 -10.29
CA THR A 148 -12.04 -15.42 -11.05
C THR A 148 -12.29 -15.13 -12.53
N LEU A 149 -11.68 -14.07 -13.03
CA LEU A 149 -11.65 -13.76 -14.45
C LEU A 149 -10.61 -14.68 -15.11
N VAL A 150 -11.08 -15.55 -16.00
CA VAL A 150 -10.25 -16.56 -16.67
C VAL A 150 -10.13 -16.24 -18.15
N GLY A 151 -8.94 -16.39 -18.71
CA GLY A 151 -8.71 -16.18 -20.14
C GLY A 151 -7.23 -16.12 -20.51
N ILE A 152 -6.95 -16.14 -21.81
CA ILE A 152 -5.57 -16.13 -22.33
C ILE A 152 -4.81 -14.83 -21.97
N GLY A 153 -3.49 -14.84 -22.19
CA GLY A 153 -2.66 -13.64 -22.00
C GLY A 153 -3.10 -12.51 -22.94
N GLY A 154 -3.10 -11.26 -22.44
CA GLY A 154 -3.43 -10.08 -23.25
C GLY A 154 -4.92 -9.85 -23.54
N ILE A 155 -5.84 -10.72 -23.12
CA ILE A 155 -7.28 -10.60 -23.41
C ILE A 155 -8.00 -9.47 -22.64
N GLY A 156 -7.31 -8.86 -21.66
CA GLY A 156 -7.81 -7.71 -20.90
C GLY A 156 -8.38 -8.02 -19.51
N LYS A 157 -8.07 -9.18 -18.91
CA LYS A 157 -8.56 -9.56 -17.56
C LYS A 157 -8.27 -8.50 -16.49
N THR A 158 -7.00 -8.09 -16.36
CA THR A 158 -6.56 -7.02 -15.46
C THR A 158 -7.33 -5.73 -15.71
N ARG A 159 -7.41 -5.32 -16.98
CA ARG A 159 -8.10 -4.07 -17.36
C ARG A 159 -9.58 -4.09 -16.97
N LEU A 160 -10.26 -5.22 -17.19
CA LEU A 160 -11.66 -5.41 -16.80
C LEU A 160 -11.84 -5.45 -15.28
N ALA A 161 -10.99 -6.19 -14.55
CA ALA A 161 -11.04 -6.27 -13.09
C ALA A 161 -10.89 -4.88 -12.46
N LEU A 162 -9.91 -4.09 -12.89
CA LEU A 162 -9.68 -2.74 -12.39
C LEU A 162 -10.85 -1.78 -12.73
N GLN A 163 -11.42 -1.90 -13.93
CA GLN A 163 -12.57 -1.09 -14.32
C GLN A 163 -13.81 -1.42 -13.48
N VAL A 164 -14.11 -2.70 -13.29
CA VAL A 164 -15.18 -3.16 -12.38
C VAL A 164 -14.94 -2.61 -10.98
N ALA A 165 -13.75 -2.81 -10.45
CA ALA A 165 -13.36 -2.45 -9.09
C ALA A 165 -13.49 -0.93 -8.84
N ALA A 166 -13.13 -0.11 -9.84
CA ALA A 166 -13.34 1.34 -9.78
C ALA A 166 -14.82 1.72 -9.79
N GLU A 167 -15.66 1.06 -10.59
CA GLU A 167 -17.10 1.37 -10.69
C GLU A 167 -17.93 0.91 -9.49
N VAL A 168 -17.43 -0.03 -8.70
CA VAL A 168 -18.12 -0.54 -7.49
C VAL A 168 -17.51 -0.03 -6.20
N MET A 169 -16.55 0.89 -6.26
CA MET A 169 -15.78 1.35 -5.10
C MET A 169 -16.66 1.80 -3.93
N ASP A 170 -17.72 2.56 -4.22
CA ASP A 170 -18.65 3.08 -3.22
C ASP A 170 -19.46 1.98 -2.49
N ALA A 171 -19.52 0.75 -3.03
CA ALA A 171 -20.19 -0.38 -2.38
C ALA A 171 -19.36 -1.04 -1.27
N TYR A 172 -18.07 -0.70 -1.17
CA TYR A 172 -17.13 -1.30 -0.23
C TYR A 172 -16.63 -0.26 0.77
N ARG A 173 -17.23 -0.25 1.98
CA ARG A 173 -16.95 0.77 3.02
C ARG A 173 -15.46 0.87 3.39
N ASP A 174 -14.77 -0.26 3.35
CA ASP A 174 -13.36 -0.43 3.70
C ASP A 174 -12.46 -0.43 2.45
N GLY A 175 -13.04 -0.06 1.30
CA GLY A 175 -12.31 0.24 0.08
C GLY A 175 -12.04 -0.93 -0.86
N VAL A 176 -11.27 -0.63 -1.90
CA VAL A 176 -10.92 -1.51 -3.02
C VAL A 176 -9.41 -1.51 -3.21
N TRP A 177 -8.80 -2.70 -3.16
CA TRP A 177 -7.35 -2.85 -3.07
C TRP A 177 -6.83 -3.81 -4.15
N LEU A 178 -5.93 -3.32 -5.00
CA LEU A 178 -5.19 -4.11 -5.97
C LEU A 178 -3.91 -4.68 -5.35
N VAL A 179 -3.68 -5.98 -5.56
CA VAL A 179 -2.44 -6.68 -5.26
C VAL A 179 -1.94 -7.35 -6.54
N GLU A 180 -0.78 -6.90 -7.02
CA GLU A 180 -0.19 -7.41 -8.27
C GLU A 180 0.87 -8.48 -7.97
N PHE A 181 0.68 -9.69 -8.51
CA PHE A 181 1.64 -10.79 -8.32
C PHE A 181 2.61 -10.99 -9.49
N GLY A 182 2.53 -10.18 -10.55
CA GLY A 182 3.30 -10.38 -11.79
C GLY A 182 4.84 -10.39 -11.64
N SER A 183 5.37 -9.79 -10.58
CA SER A 183 6.82 -9.80 -10.27
C SER A 183 7.22 -10.79 -9.16
N ILE A 184 6.24 -11.42 -8.51
CA ILE A 184 6.46 -12.34 -7.39
C ILE A 184 6.82 -13.72 -7.93
N ARG A 185 7.92 -14.28 -7.42
CA ARG A 185 8.41 -15.62 -7.80
C ARG A 185 8.35 -16.63 -6.67
N ASP A 186 8.38 -16.15 -5.43
CA ASP A 186 8.31 -16.97 -4.25
C ASP A 186 6.86 -17.00 -3.74
N PRO A 187 6.18 -18.16 -3.75
CA PRO A 187 4.83 -18.31 -3.22
C PRO A 187 4.66 -17.82 -1.78
N LEU A 188 5.73 -17.86 -0.97
CA LEU A 188 5.71 -17.40 0.43
C LEU A 188 5.54 -15.88 0.56
N LEU A 189 5.77 -15.12 -0.51
CA LEU A 189 5.60 -13.67 -0.52
C LEU A 189 4.16 -13.23 -0.81
N VAL A 190 3.27 -14.14 -1.23
CA VAL A 190 1.88 -13.80 -1.57
C VAL A 190 1.14 -13.14 -0.38
N PRO A 191 1.15 -13.69 0.84
CA PRO A 191 0.56 -13.00 2.00
C PRO A 191 1.24 -11.67 2.32
N THR A 192 2.57 -11.59 2.15
CA THR A 192 3.35 -10.37 2.38
C THR A 192 2.93 -9.24 1.46
N SER A 193 2.71 -9.52 0.17
CA SER A 193 2.24 -8.53 -0.79
C SER A 193 0.84 -7.98 -0.43
N VAL A 194 -0.08 -8.86 -0.01
CA VAL A 194 -1.41 -8.43 0.45
C VAL A 194 -1.30 -7.59 1.72
N ALA A 195 -0.47 -8.02 2.67
CA ALA A 195 -0.26 -7.30 3.93
C ALA A 195 0.33 -5.90 3.70
N GLN A 196 1.31 -5.77 2.80
CA GLN A 196 1.89 -4.47 2.43
C GLN A 196 0.85 -3.52 1.84
N VAL A 197 0.02 -3.99 0.91
CA VAL A 197 -1.05 -3.17 0.31
C VAL A 197 -2.06 -2.70 1.36
N LEU A 198 -2.38 -3.55 2.33
CA LEU A 198 -3.36 -3.25 3.38
C LEU A 198 -2.74 -2.56 4.62
N GLY A 199 -1.43 -2.30 4.63
CA GLY A 199 -0.73 -1.73 5.79
C GLY A 199 -0.67 -2.66 7.01
N VAL A 200 -0.85 -3.96 6.80
CA VAL A 200 -0.80 -4.98 7.86
C VAL A 200 0.64 -5.39 8.12
N HIS A 201 1.03 -5.34 9.38
CA HIS A 201 2.35 -5.73 9.82
C HIS A 201 2.27 -7.07 10.55
N GLU A 202 3.24 -7.96 10.29
CA GLU A 202 3.34 -9.24 10.96
C GLU A 202 3.49 -9.04 12.48
N LYS A 203 2.72 -9.81 13.26
CA LYS A 203 2.86 -9.85 14.72
C LYS A 203 3.79 -10.98 15.09
N SER A 204 4.76 -10.70 15.97
CA SER A 204 5.71 -11.70 16.46
C SER A 204 4.98 -12.94 16.99
N GLY A 205 5.30 -14.11 16.42
CA GLY A 205 4.74 -15.40 16.83
C GLY A 205 3.36 -15.73 16.26
N THR A 206 2.82 -14.94 15.33
CA THR A 206 1.57 -15.24 14.61
C THR A 206 1.85 -15.26 13.10
N PRO A 207 1.48 -16.31 12.36
CA PRO A 207 1.61 -16.32 10.90
C PRO A 207 0.96 -15.08 10.26
N LEU A 208 1.59 -14.56 9.21
CA LEU A 208 1.09 -13.36 8.54
C LEU A 208 -0.34 -13.53 7.98
N THR A 209 -0.66 -14.70 7.43
CA THR A 209 -2.01 -15.04 6.96
C THR A 209 -3.04 -14.93 8.08
N ASP A 210 -2.75 -15.40 9.28
CA ASP A 210 -3.66 -15.28 10.42
C ASP A 210 -3.84 -13.82 10.84
N THR A 211 -2.75 -13.04 10.80
CA THR A 211 -2.77 -11.60 11.08
C THR A 211 -3.66 -10.85 10.07
N LEU A 212 -3.55 -11.19 8.77
CA LEU A 212 -4.43 -10.70 7.72
C LEU A 212 -5.90 -11.07 7.97
N CYS A 213 -6.17 -12.34 8.25
CA CYS A 213 -7.52 -12.83 8.53
C CYS A 213 -8.18 -12.09 9.71
N VAL A 214 -7.46 -11.90 10.80
CA VAL A 214 -7.93 -11.10 11.96
C VAL A 214 -8.21 -9.66 11.57
N HIS A 215 -7.34 -9.07 10.76
CA HIS A 215 -7.48 -7.69 10.29
C HIS A 215 -8.70 -7.50 9.36
N LEU A 216 -8.97 -8.48 8.50
CA LEU A 216 -10.05 -8.46 7.51
C LEU A 216 -11.42 -8.87 8.10
N LYS A 217 -11.43 -9.58 9.24
CA LYS A 217 -12.64 -10.17 9.83
C LYS A 217 -13.86 -9.24 9.92
N ALA A 218 -13.64 -7.98 10.25
CA ALA A 218 -14.69 -6.98 10.43
C ALA A 218 -14.74 -5.94 9.28
N ARG A 219 -14.13 -6.24 8.13
CA ARG A 219 -14.00 -5.31 7.00
C ARG A 219 -14.84 -5.77 5.80
N GLN A 220 -15.51 -4.80 5.19
CA GLN A 220 -16.24 -4.95 3.94
C GLN A 220 -15.45 -4.26 2.83
N LEU A 221 -14.56 -5.03 2.20
CA LEU A 221 -13.65 -4.57 1.16
C LEU A 221 -13.63 -5.50 -0.05
N LEU A 222 -13.11 -4.98 -1.15
CA LEU A 222 -12.81 -5.75 -2.36
C LEU A 222 -11.30 -5.87 -2.54
N LEU A 223 -10.79 -7.10 -2.64
CA LEU A 223 -9.43 -7.37 -3.08
C LEU A 223 -9.43 -7.74 -4.57
N VAL A 224 -8.60 -7.07 -5.35
CA VAL A 224 -8.26 -7.47 -6.73
C VAL A 224 -6.90 -8.16 -6.67
N LEU A 225 -6.88 -9.46 -6.89
CA LEU A 225 -5.68 -10.28 -6.98
C LEU A 225 -5.31 -10.45 -8.44
N ASP A 226 -4.26 -9.78 -8.90
CA ASP A 226 -3.87 -9.76 -10.31
C ASP A 226 -2.70 -10.71 -10.58
N ASN A 227 -2.71 -11.37 -11.75
CA ASN A 227 -1.68 -12.29 -12.21
C ASN A 227 -1.50 -13.55 -11.34
N CYS A 228 -2.60 -14.13 -10.85
CA CYS A 228 -2.55 -15.33 -10.03
C CYS A 228 -2.01 -16.58 -10.75
N GLU A 229 -1.99 -16.59 -12.09
CA GLU A 229 -1.51 -17.74 -12.90
C GLU A 229 -0.04 -18.14 -12.63
N HIS A 230 0.77 -17.27 -12.02
CA HIS A 230 2.15 -17.58 -11.67
C HIS A 230 2.27 -18.36 -10.36
N LEU A 231 1.26 -18.27 -9.48
CA LEU A 231 1.27 -18.78 -8.11
C LEU A 231 -0.13 -19.30 -7.72
N PRO A 232 -0.77 -20.16 -8.52
CA PRO A 232 -2.19 -20.50 -8.35
C PRO A 232 -2.48 -21.11 -6.97
N ASP A 233 -1.66 -22.06 -6.50
CA ASP A 233 -1.86 -22.74 -5.21
C ASP A 233 -1.75 -21.78 -4.01
N ALA A 234 -0.80 -20.86 -4.05
CA ALA A 234 -0.62 -19.88 -2.97
C ALA A 234 -1.72 -18.82 -2.96
N CYS A 235 -2.15 -18.38 -4.15
CA CYS A 235 -3.30 -17.48 -4.28
C CYS A 235 -4.59 -18.15 -3.79
N ALA A 236 -4.81 -19.41 -4.17
CA ALA A 236 -5.95 -20.20 -3.74
C ALA A 236 -5.97 -20.39 -2.22
N THR A 237 -4.83 -20.79 -1.64
CA THR A 237 -4.69 -20.98 -0.18
C THR A 237 -4.99 -19.69 0.58
N LEU A 238 -4.45 -18.56 0.12
CA LEU A 238 -4.69 -17.26 0.77
C LEU A 238 -6.15 -16.81 0.60
N ALA A 239 -6.72 -16.96 -0.60
CA ALA A 239 -8.11 -16.61 -0.85
C ALA A 239 -9.06 -17.43 0.02
N ASP A 240 -8.85 -18.74 0.13
CA ASP A 240 -9.64 -19.63 0.99
C ASP A 240 -9.57 -19.19 2.47
N ALA A 241 -8.37 -18.93 2.98
CA ALA A 241 -8.16 -18.47 4.35
C ALA A 241 -8.87 -17.13 4.63
N ILE A 242 -8.71 -16.14 3.75
CA ILE A 242 -9.37 -14.83 3.88
C ILE A 242 -10.88 -14.99 3.84
N LEU A 243 -11.41 -15.73 2.87
CA LEU A 243 -12.84 -15.87 2.68
C LEU A 243 -13.50 -16.65 3.82
N GLY A 244 -12.80 -17.62 4.41
CA GLY A 244 -13.23 -18.32 5.61
C GLY A 244 -13.29 -17.44 6.86
N ALA A 245 -12.37 -16.46 7.00
CA ALA A 245 -12.27 -15.62 8.19
C ALA A 245 -13.01 -14.28 8.12
N ALA A 246 -13.20 -13.72 6.92
CA ALA A 246 -13.68 -12.36 6.70
C ALA A 246 -14.96 -12.33 5.84
N PRO A 247 -16.16 -12.54 6.44
CA PRO A 247 -17.40 -12.83 5.71
C PRO A 247 -17.87 -11.70 4.77
N GLU A 248 -17.46 -10.45 5.03
CA GLU A 248 -17.83 -9.28 4.23
C GLU A 248 -16.76 -8.91 3.18
N SER A 249 -15.65 -9.66 3.10
CA SER A 249 -14.63 -9.47 2.07
C SER A 249 -14.99 -10.21 0.79
N THR A 250 -14.82 -9.52 -0.34
CA THR A 250 -14.95 -10.06 -1.71
C THR A 250 -13.59 -10.06 -2.40
N ILE A 251 -13.35 -11.05 -3.26
CA ILE A 251 -12.13 -11.16 -4.07
C ILE A 251 -12.50 -11.24 -5.55
N ILE A 252 -11.87 -10.42 -6.38
CA ILE A 252 -11.75 -10.63 -7.83
C ILE A 252 -10.32 -11.10 -8.10
N ALA A 253 -10.16 -12.27 -8.71
CA ALA A 253 -8.86 -12.76 -9.16
C ALA A 253 -8.74 -12.70 -10.68
N THR A 254 -7.55 -12.41 -11.21
CA THR A 254 -7.25 -12.60 -12.63
C THR A 254 -6.26 -13.75 -12.81
N SER A 255 -6.57 -14.66 -13.72
CA SER A 255 -5.75 -15.84 -13.96
C SER A 255 -5.98 -16.43 -15.36
N ARG A 256 -5.11 -17.34 -15.79
CA ARG A 256 -5.31 -18.16 -17.01
C ARG A 256 -6.21 -19.35 -16.78
N GLU A 257 -6.38 -19.75 -15.52
CA GLU A 257 -7.18 -20.88 -15.08
C GLU A 257 -7.84 -20.58 -13.71
N PRO A 258 -8.91 -21.30 -13.34
CA PRO A 258 -9.54 -21.15 -12.01
C PRO A 258 -8.56 -21.39 -10.86
N LEU A 259 -8.83 -20.81 -9.69
CA LEU A 259 -8.07 -21.03 -8.46
C LEU A 259 -8.49 -22.31 -7.73
N HIS A 260 -9.65 -22.89 -8.07
CA HIS A 260 -10.21 -24.10 -7.47
C HIS A 260 -10.51 -23.96 -5.96
N VAL A 261 -10.97 -22.79 -5.54
CA VAL A 261 -11.41 -22.50 -4.17
C VAL A 261 -12.92 -22.73 -4.02
N ALA A 262 -13.36 -23.19 -2.86
CA ALA A 262 -14.78 -23.41 -2.60
C ALA A 262 -15.59 -22.11 -2.74
N GLY A 263 -16.69 -22.15 -3.51
CA GLY A 263 -17.52 -20.98 -3.77
C GLY A 263 -16.94 -20.01 -4.82
N GLU A 264 -15.89 -20.41 -5.54
CA GLU A 264 -15.37 -19.69 -6.70
C GLU A 264 -16.40 -19.61 -7.82
N GLN A 265 -16.74 -18.39 -8.24
CA GLN A 265 -17.45 -18.12 -9.47
C GLN A 265 -16.44 -17.86 -10.58
N ILE A 266 -16.47 -18.68 -11.62
CA ILE A 266 -15.59 -18.52 -12.78
C ILE A 266 -16.28 -17.62 -13.81
N TYR A 267 -15.56 -16.63 -14.32
CA TYR A 267 -16.01 -15.76 -15.41
C TYR A 267 -15.04 -15.84 -16.60
N PRO A 268 -15.33 -16.66 -17.61
CA PRO A 268 -14.48 -16.80 -18.80
C PRO A 268 -14.60 -15.56 -19.69
N LEU A 269 -13.51 -14.81 -19.84
CA LEU A 269 -13.45 -13.63 -20.68
C LEU A 269 -13.24 -14.04 -22.15
N GLN A 270 -14.16 -13.63 -23.02
CA GLN A 270 -14.10 -13.90 -24.46
C GLN A 270 -13.20 -12.90 -25.18
N SER A 271 -12.87 -13.10 -26.45
CA SER A 271 -12.21 -12.06 -27.25
C SER A 271 -13.17 -10.89 -27.51
N LEU A 272 -12.63 -9.70 -27.78
CA LEU A 272 -13.44 -8.57 -28.26
C LEU A 272 -14.11 -8.92 -29.59
N SER A 273 -15.29 -8.35 -29.82
CA SER A 273 -16.04 -8.54 -31.07
C SER A 273 -15.19 -8.13 -32.28
N LEU A 274 -15.17 -8.98 -33.30
CA LEU A 274 -14.59 -8.70 -34.60
C LEU A 274 -15.68 -8.18 -35.56
N PRO A 275 -15.33 -7.31 -36.52
CA PRO A 275 -16.29 -6.91 -37.53
C PRO A 275 -16.53 -8.06 -38.51
N GLU A 276 -17.74 -8.15 -39.04
CA GLU A 276 -17.99 -8.97 -40.22
C GLU A 276 -17.18 -8.41 -41.41
N PRO A 277 -16.71 -9.26 -42.34
CA PRO A 277 -16.01 -8.80 -43.54
C PRO A 277 -16.86 -7.78 -44.31
N SER A 278 -16.40 -6.54 -44.37
CA SER A 278 -17.10 -5.43 -45.01
C SER A 278 -16.09 -4.47 -45.64
N THR A 279 -16.46 -3.88 -46.77
CA THR A 279 -15.70 -2.79 -47.39
C THR A 279 -16.08 -1.42 -46.81
N ASP A 280 -17.13 -1.35 -45.99
CA ASP A 280 -17.54 -0.13 -45.31
C ASP A 280 -16.71 0.07 -44.02
N ALA A 281 -15.86 1.08 -44.05
CA ALA A 281 -15.00 1.45 -42.94
C ALA A 281 -15.78 1.87 -41.68
N GLU A 282 -16.98 2.45 -41.83
CA GLU A 282 -17.80 2.84 -40.69
C GLU A 282 -18.35 1.60 -39.97
N ALA A 283 -18.88 0.63 -40.73
CA ALA A 283 -19.33 -0.64 -40.19
C ALA A 283 -18.20 -1.41 -39.49
N VAL A 284 -17.02 -1.45 -40.09
CA VAL A 284 -15.81 -2.07 -39.49
C VAL A 284 -15.41 -1.35 -38.20
N GLY A 285 -15.48 -0.02 -38.18
CA GLY A 285 -15.16 0.83 -37.03
C GLY A 285 -16.09 0.68 -35.82
N ARG A 286 -17.22 -0.04 -35.94
CA ARG A 286 -18.14 -0.31 -34.82
C ARG A 286 -17.74 -1.51 -33.97
N SER A 287 -16.84 -2.38 -34.46
CA SER A 287 -16.32 -3.50 -33.68
C SER A 287 -15.41 -3.02 -32.55
N GLU A 288 -15.52 -3.64 -31.37
CA GLU A 288 -14.71 -3.27 -30.21
C GLU A 288 -13.20 -3.44 -30.48
N ALA A 289 -12.81 -4.52 -31.18
CA ALA A 289 -11.41 -4.77 -31.52
C ALA A 289 -10.83 -3.67 -32.43
N VAL A 290 -11.62 -3.19 -33.40
CA VAL A 290 -11.20 -2.11 -34.30
C VAL A 290 -11.14 -0.78 -33.56
N GLN A 291 -12.14 -0.49 -32.72
CA GLN A 291 -12.14 0.72 -31.90
C GLN A 291 -10.91 0.79 -30.99
N LEU A 292 -10.59 -0.31 -30.31
CA LEU A 292 -9.39 -0.40 -29.48
C LEU A 292 -8.12 -0.20 -30.32
N PHE A 293 -8.01 -0.84 -31.48
CA PHE A 293 -6.86 -0.70 -32.36
C PHE A 293 -6.66 0.76 -32.81
N VAL A 294 -7.73 1.41 -33.29
CA VAL A 294 -7.67 2.81 -33.75
C VAL A 294 -7.33 3.76 -32.62
N GLU A 295 -7.89 3.56 -31.41
CA GLU A 295 -7.56 4.40 -30.26
C GLU A 295 -6.09 4.28 -29.86
N ARG A 296 -5.54 3.05 -29.88
CA ARG A 296 -4.14 2.81 -29.54
C ARG A 296 -3.16 3.29 -30.60
N ALA A 297 -3.54 3.25 -31.88
CA ALA A 297 -2.71 3.72 -32.98
C ALA A 297 -2.60 5.26 -33.09
N ARG A 298 -3.49 6.01 -32.41
CA ARG A 298 -3.51 7.49 -32.42
C ARG A 298 -2.64 8.13 -31.33
N ARG A 299 -2.05 7.33 -30.45
CA ARG A 299 -1.15 7.77 -29.37
C ARG A 299 0.30 7.57 -29.78
#